data_AF-A0A420E718-F1
#
_entry.id   AF-A0A420E718-F1
#
_cell.length_a   1.000
_cell.length_b   1.000
_cell.length_c   1.000
_cell.angle_alpha   90.00
_cell.angle_beta   90.00
_cell.angle_gamma   90.00
#
_symmetry.space_group_name_H-M   'P 1'
#
loop_
_entity.id
_entity.type
_entity.pdbx_description
1 polymer ?
#
loop_
_entity_poly.entity_id
_entity_poly.type
_entity_poly.pdbx_seq_one_letter_code
_entity_poly.pdbx_strand_id
1 'polypeptide(L)'
;MQRLIKMLMLSALILIFTACSQVNDANLGRQQLLGEVLVESQLAISNLDTSHDFETLIEFGLDTRYSQFVRAWLYFERDLLIDQIQRSSNAEALERKSIIDQLIRRIDLE
;
A
#
# COMPACT_ATOMS: atom_id res chain seq x y z
N MET A 1 -51.16 -28.60 9.66
CA MET A 1 -50.49 -28.18 8.41
C MET A 1 -49.83 -26.79 8.47
N GLN A 2 -50.35 -25.80 9.22
CA GLN A 2 -49.75 -24.44 9.27
C GLN A 2 -48.35 -24.33 9.91
N ARG A 3 -47.93 -25.26 10.77
CA ARG A 3 -46.61 -25.21 11.43
C ARG A 3 -45.45 -25.67 10.51
N LEU A 4 -45.72 -26.55 9.56
CA LEU A 4 -44.75 -27.03 8.58
C LEU A 4 -44.39 -25.94 7.54
N ILE A 5 -45.37 -25.15 7.12
CA ILE A 5 -45.17 -24.03 6.17
C ILE A 5 -44.30 -22.93 6.80
N LYS A 6 -44.47 -22.66 8.10
CA LYS A 6 -43.64 -21.68 8.83
C LYS A 6 -42.19 -22.11 8.99
N MET A 7 -41.92 -23.41 9.18
CA MET A 7 -40.55 -23.92 9.22
C MET A 7 -39.87 -23.90 7.86
N LEU A 8 -40.61 -24.15 6.77
CA LEU A 8 -40.07 -24.13 5.41
C LEU A 8 -39.71 -22.71 4.92
N MET A 9 -40.45 -21.70 5.38
CA MET A 9 -40.14 -20.29 5.09
C MET A 9 -38.91 -19.79 5.85
N LEU A 10 -38.63 -20.34 7.04
CA LEU A 10 -37.48 -19.93 7.85
C LEU A 10 -36.15 -20.46 7.30
N SER A 11 -36.14 -21.65 6.67
CA SER A 11 -34.92 -22.21 6.07
C SER A 11 -34.56 -21.53 4.73
N ALA A 12 -35.56 -21.11 3.95
CA ALA A 12 -35.34 -20.39 2.70
C ALA A 12 -34.71 -19.00 2.92
N LEU A 13 -35.03 -18.33 4.02
CA LEU A 13 -34.48 -17.00 4.34
C LEU A 13 -32.99 -17.07 4.74
N ILE A 14 -32.57 -18.18 5.37
CA ILE A 14 -31.17 -18.39 5.81
C ILE A 14 -30.26 -18.66 4.60
N LEU A 15 -30.75 -19.36 3.57
CA LEU A 15 -30.00 -19.65 2.34
C LEU A 15 -29.77 -18.40 1.47
N ILE A 16 -30.67 -17.42 1.51
CA ILE A 16 -30.48 -16.15 0.78
C ILE A 16 -29.38 -15.29 1.43
N PHE A 17 -29.26 -15.33 2.76
CA PHE A 17 -28.17 -14.63 3.47
C PHE A 17 -26.80 -15.30 3.28
N THR A 18 -26.74 -16.60 3.01
CA THR A 18 -25.45 -17.30 2.81
C THR A 18 -24.91 -17.20 1.37
N ALA A 19 -25.75 -16.89 0.39
CA ALA A 19 -25.32 -16.68 -0.99
C ALA A 19 -24.64 -15.31 -1.22
N CYS A 20 -24.74 -14.36 -0.27
CA CYS A 20 -24.14 -13.04 -0.39
C CYS A 20 -22.73 -12.93 0.23
N SER A 21 -22.21 -14.01 0.82
CA SER A 21 -20.92 -14.01 1.54
C SER A 21 -19.79 -14.74 0.79
N GLN A 22 -19.99 -15.12 -0.47
CA GLN A 22 -18.96 -15.76 -1.28
C GLN A 22 -18.81 -15.09 -2.64
N VAL A 23 -18.36 -13.84 -2.60
CA VAL A 23 -17.42 -13.34 -3.60
C VAL A 23 -16.15 -12.99 -2.83
N ASN A 24 -15.35 -14.04 -2.57
CA ASN A 24 -13.93 -13.87 -2.33
C ASN A 24 -13.30 -13.40 -3.64
N ASP A 25 -13.40 -12.10 -3.92
CA ASP A 25 -12.52 -11.45 -4.88
C ASP A 25 -11.23 -11.06 -4.13
N ALA A 26 -10.37 -12.06 -3.99
CA ALA A 26 -8.96 -11.78 -3.87
C ALA A 26 -8.54 -10.99 -5.12
N ASN A 27 -8.03 -9.76 -4.94
CA ASN A 27 -7.42 -8.87 -5.95
C ASN A 27 -8.28 -7.81 -6.69
N LEU A 28 -9.36 -7.28 -6.13
CA LEU A 28 -9.98 -6.06 -6.68
C LEU A 28 -9.95 -4.88 -5.69
N GLY A 29 -8.87 -4.09 -5.80
CA GLY A 29 -8.92 -2.65 -5.63
C GLY A 29 -9.12 -2.15 -4.20
N ARG A 30 -8.15 -2.40 -3.32
CA ARG A 30 -8.01 -1.54 -2.14
C ARG A 30 -7.63 -0.15 -2.64
N GLN A 31 -8.64 0.69 -2.84
CA GLN A 31 -8.46 2.08 -3.22
C GLN A 31 -7.97 2.83 -1.98
N GLN A 32 -6.69 2.62 -1.62
CA GLN A 32 -6.07 3.37 -0.54
C GLN A 32 -6.07 4.84 -0.90
N LEU A 33 -6.44 5.66 0.07
CA LEU A 33 -6.43 7.11 -0.11
C LEU A 33 -4.97 7.55 -0.26
N LEU A 34 -4.72 8.55 -1.11
CA LEU A 34 -3.37 9.05 -1.37
C LEU A 34 -2.60 9.42 -0.08
N GLY A 35 -3.33 9.89 0.93
CA GLY A 35 -2.77 10.19 2.26
C GLY A 35 -2.35 8.97 3.06
N GLU A 36 -3.03 7.82 2.91
CA GLU A 36 -2.64 6.56 3.56
C GLU A 36 -1.37 6.02 2.90
N VAL A 37 -1.30 6.07 1.57
CA VAL A 37 -0.11 5.70 0.80
C VAL A 37 1.09 6.51 1.27
N LEU A 38 0.94 7.83 1.45
CA LEU A 38 2.00 8.68 1.98
C LEU A 38 2.51 8.28 3.36
N VAL A 39 1.58 8.06 4.29
CA VAL A 39 1.92 7.73 5.67
C VAL A 39 2.59 6.37 5.74
N GLU A 40 2.08 5.38 5.03
CA GLU A 40 2.69 4.05 4.93
C GLU A 40 4.09 4.11 4.33
N SER A 41 4.26 4.89 3.25
CA SER A 41 5.56 5.06 2.60
C SER A 41 6.56 5.78 3.51
N GLN A 42 6.13 6.84 4.20
CA GLN A 42 6.96 7.57 5.14
C GLN A 42 7.35 6.70 6.33
N LEU A 43 6.43 5.89 6.86
CA LEU A 43 6.72 4.95 7.94
C LEU A 43 7.72 3.88 7.50
N ALA A 44 7.60 3.37 6.28
CA ALA A 44 8.53 2.38 5.71
C ALA A 44 9.95 2.93 5.57
N ILE A 45 10.13 4.19 5.18
CA ILE A 45 11.45 4.81 5.03
C ILE A 45 12.01 5.31 6.37
N SER A 46 11.14 5.82 7.26
CA SER A 46 11.56 6.38 8.55
C SER A 46 11.96 5.30 9.54
N ASN A 47 11.29 4.14 9.49
CA ASN A 47 11.68 2.96 10.22
C ASN A 47 12.62 2.15 9.32
N LEU A 48 13.90 2.52 9.36
CA LEU A 48 15.04 1.75 8.82
C LEU A 48 15.18 0.40 9.55
N ASP A 49 14.12 -0.38 9.60
CA ASP A 49 14.24 -1.80 9.86
C ASP A 49 14.44 -2.42 8.47
N THR A 50 15.65 -2.85 8.17
CA THR A 50 16.06 -3.53 6.92
C THR A 50 15.19 -4.74 6.53
N SER A 51 14.19 -5.08 7.34
CA SER A 51 13.16 -6.08 7.09
C SER A 51 11.88 -5.54 6.45
N HIS A 52 11.71 -4.22 6.29
CA HIS A 52 10.51 -3.67 5.69
C HIS A 52 10.49 -3.91 4.19
N ASP A 53 9.47 -4.63 3.74
CA ASP A 53 9.24 -4.89 2.34
C ASP A 53 8.64 -3.64 1.68
N PHE A 54 9.35 -3.10 0.69
CA PHE A 54 8.91 -1.93 -0.06
C PHE A 54 8.06 -2.28 -1.29
N GLU A 55 7.68 -3.55 -1.48
CA GLU A 55 6.86 -3.96 -2.63
C GLU A 55 5.57 -3.13 -2.76
N THR A 56 4.88 -2.80 -1.66
CA THR A 56 3.68 -1.93 -1.70
C THR A 56 3.98 -0.56 -2.30
N LEU A 57 5.13 0.04 -1.97
CA LEU A 57 5.54 1.33 -2.48
C LEU A 57 5.90 1.27 -3.96
N ILE A 58 6.50 0.15 -4.39
CA ILE A 58 6.80 -0.12 -5.78
C ILE A 58 5.50 -0.28 -6.57
N GLU A 59 4.54 -1.08 -6.08
CA GLU A 59 3.21 -1.23 -6.69
C GLU A 59 2.52 0.12 -6.90
N PHE A 60 2.55 1.01 -5.91
CA PHE A 60 1.99 2.36 -6.07
C PHE A 60 2.80 3.24 -7.04
N GLY A 61 4.12 3.06 -7.10
CA GLY A 61 4.99 3.73 -8.08
C GLY A 61 4.71 3.33 -9.53
N LEU A 62 4.22 2.11 -9.74
CA LEU A 62 3.84 1.55 -11.04
C LEU A 62 2.35 1.78 -11.38
N ASP A 63 1.48 1.94 -10.37
CA ASP A 63 0.06 2.22 -10.58
C ASP A 63 -0.14 3.61 -11.19
N THR A 64 -0.77 3.68 -12.37
CA THR A 64 -1.06 4.96 -13.07
C THR A 64 -1.76 6.02 -12.23
N ARG A 65 -2.54 5.64 -11.21
CA ARG A 65 -3.28 6.55 -10.33
C ARG A 65 -2.37 7.25 -9.32
N TYR A 66 -1.30 6.60 -8.89
CA TYR A 66 -0.44 7.03 -7.79
C TYR A 66 1.02 7.27 -8.22
N SER A 67 1.43 6.73 -9.36
CA SER A 67 2.80 6.73 -9.90
C SER A 67 3.46 8.10 -9.89
N GLN A 68 2.79 9.11 -10.46
CA GLN A 68 3.33 10.47 -10.51
C GLN A 68 3.55 11.05 -9.12
N PHE A 69 2.63 10.76 -8.21
CA PHE A 69 2.70 11.23 -6.84
C PHE A 69 3.84 10.54 -6.07
N VAL A 70 3.90 9.20 -6.13
CA VAL A 70 4.93 8.40 -5.45
C VAL A 70 6.32 8.77 -5.97
N ARG A 71 6.49 8.89 -7.30
CA ARG A 71 7.75 9.32 -7.90
C ARG A 71 8.13 10.71 -7.39
N ALA A 72 7.23 11.70 -7.49
CA ALA A 72 7.51 13.06 -7.03
C ALA A 72 7.92 13.11 -5.54
N TRP A 73 7.25 12.31 -4.69
CA TRP A 73 7.59 12.21 -3.28
C TRP A 73 8.96 11.57 -3.04
N LEU A 74 9.30 10.47 -3.73
CA LEU A 74 10.62 9.83 -3.65
C LEU A 74 11.74 10.78 -4.08
N TYR A 75 11.54 11.53 -5.17
CA TYR A 75 12.49 12.53 -5.64
C TYR A 75 12.67 13.67 -4.62
N PHE A 76 11.57 14.16 -4.04
CA PHE A 76 11.61 15.19 -2.99
C PHE A 76 12.38 14.73 -1.75
N GLU A 77 12.08 13.53 -1.24
CA GLU A 77 12.73 12.97 -0.06
C GLU A 77 14.23 12.75 -0.30
N ARG A 78 14.61 12.28 -1.50
CA ARG A 78 16.01 12.14 -1.89
C ARG A 78 16.74 13.48 -1.84
N ASP A 79 16.14 14.54 -2.36
CA ASP A 79 16.77 15.86 -2.41
C ASP A 79 16.93 16.46 -0.99
N LEU A 80 15.96 16.23 -0.10
CA LEU A 80 16.10 16.56 1.33
C LEU A 80 17.27 15.84 2.00
N LEU A 81 17.42 14.54 1.72
CA LEU A 81 18.53 13.75 2.26
C LEU A 81 19.88 14.22 1.71
N ILE A 82 19.96 14.58 0.43
CA ILE A 82 21.18 15.16 -0.17
C ILE A 82 21.57 16.44 0.58
N ASP A 83 20.62 17.34 0.79
CA ASP A 83 20.81 18.56 1.55
C ASP A 83 21.29 18.28 2.98
N GLN A 84 20.69 17.31 3.66
CA GLN A 84 21.06 16.91 5.00
C GLN A 84 22.50 16.37 5.05
N ILE A 85 22.85 15.46 4.15
CA ILE A 85 24.19 14.86 4.06
C ILE A 85 25.26 15.93 3.78
N GLN A 86 24.96 16.91 2.94
CA GLN A 86 25.87 18.02 2.64
C GLN A 86 26.12 18.92 3.86
N ARG A 87 25.11 19.13 4.70
CA ARG A 87 25.20 19.98 5.91
C ARG A 87 25.83 19.26 7.09
N SER A 88 25.56 17.97 7.25
CA SER A 88 26.16 17.13 8.27
C SER A 88 26.39 15.74 7.68
N SER A 89 27.63 15.24 7.78
CA SER A 89 27.98 13.89 7.34
C SER A 89 27.24 12.85 8.18
N ASN A 90 26.00 12.55 7.81
CA ASN A 90 25.08 11.69 8.52
C ASN A 90 25.00 10.33 7.83
N ALA A 91 25.55 9.30 8.47
CA ALA A 91 25.56 7.93 7.98
C ALA A 91 24.14 7.36 7.79
N GLU A 92 23.21 7.72 8.68
CA GLU A 92 21.81 7.30 8.59
C GLU A 92 21.13 7.91 7.35
N ALA A 93 21.37 9.20 7.09
CA ALA A 93 20.82 9.87 5.91
C ALA A 93 21.39 9.27 4.60
N LEU A 94 22.66 8.86 4.60
CA LEU A 94 23.29 8.14 3.48
C LEU A 94 22.62 6.79 3.22
N GLU A 95 22.30 6.04 4.28
CA GLU A 95 21.61 4.75 4.16
C GLU A 95 20.18 4.92 3.62
N ARG A 96 19.41 5.86 4.17
CA ARG A 96 18.06 6.18 3.66
C ARG A 96 18.10 6.58 2.19
N LYS A 97 19.07 7.42 1.81
CA LYS A 97 19.23 7.85 0.41
C LYS A 97 19.48 6.65 -0.51
N SER A 98 20.33 5.71 -0.09
CA SER A 98 20.61 4.49 -0.87
C SER A 98 19.35 3.66 -1.11
N ILE A 99 18.49 3.53 -0.10
CA ILE A 99 17.21 2.82 -0.23
C ILE A 99 16.29 3.55 -1.24
N ILE A 100 16.15 4.88 -1.10
CA ILE A 100 15.32 5.67 -2.02
C ILE A 100 15.83 5.58 -3.45
N ASP A 101 17.14 5.66 -3.67
CA ASP A 101 17.73 5.51 -5.01
C ASP A 101 17.42 4.14 -5.63
N GLN A 102 17.41 3.07 -4.82
CA GLN A 102 17.02 1.73 -5.27
C GLN A 102 15.53 1.65 -5.62
N LEU A 103 14.66 2.27 -4.83
CA LEU A 103 13.22 2.31 -5.09
C LEU A 103 12.90 3.04 -6.37
N ILE A 104 13.47 4.24 -6.55
CA ILE A 104 13.34 5.02 -7.79
C ILE A 104 13.78 4.16 -8.97
N ARG A 105 14.94 3.49 -8.87
CA ARG A 105 15.44 2.64 -9.94
C ARG A 105 14.50 1.48 -10.26
N ARG A 106 13.94 0.79 -9.26
CA ARG A 106 12.99 -0.33 -9.49
C ARG A 106 11.73 0.17 -10.18
N ILE A 107 11.20 1.33 -9.75
CA ILE A 107 10.00 1.93 -10.33
C ILE A 107 10.24 2.48 -11.75
N ASP A 108 11.43 3.00 -12.04
CA ASP A 108 11.76 3.59 -13.36
C ASP A 108 12.16 2.53 -14.42
N LEU A 109 12.57 1.33 -14.02
CA LEU A 109 13.01 0.24 -14.92
C LEU A 109 11.89 -0.70 -15.37
N GLU A 110 10.78 -0.76 -14.63
CA GLU A 110 9.55 -1.50 -14.97
C GLU A 110 8.64 -0.65 -15.88
#